data_AF-A0A0K2G8C1-F1
#
_entry.id   AF-A0A0K2G8C1-F1
#
_cell.length_a   1.000
_cell.length_b   1.000
_cell.length_c   1.000
_cell.angle_alpha   90.00
_cell.angle_beta   90.00
_cell.angle_gamma   90.00
#
_symmetry.space_group_name_H-M   'P 1'
#
loop_
_entity.id
_entity.type
_entity.pdbx_description
1 polymer ?
#
loop_
_entity_poly.entity_id
_entity_poly.type
_entity_poly.pdbx_seq_one_letter_code
_entity_poly.pdbx_strand_id
1 'polypeptide(L)'
;MAVPSCDHRWRLMRSLGAISLVVNSKTDVDHTDAGARTNLPTRLKLHNNLGSTPTPLRRGGNRTVTYRLRFPFRSTHEITNFASSIALSPSGIQAFLEPHLPYVVLNLEGFESESAAAEALPFAWGAVMLASVLSGWGFKAETTLDRVTYADDPERAAQKLHENFGLPISGPVHGLVNGNLPAAVPVDKNIRYVTAGDVTVHQSIPASRIAPYLERALSHRDVGRVFEDKRLKLALELWSDYHREHSLQAKFLTLVMVLEVLAPPTTKHGVAQAIIDRWDTELTSELRHYAEDSEECEAIESLRREVLFRKERSIRSRIRQHILEIVGAVSCDDAHPTAQMAVRAYDLRGSLLHTGTLAPTELSDGHGAALKALRTVLLASFGVSERWVGK
;
A
#
# COMPACT_ATOMS: atom_id res chain seq x y z
N MET A 1 -1.96 -25.50 48.78
CA MET A 1 -2.65 -25.01 50.00
C MET A 1 -2.25 -23.56 50.24
N ALA A 2 -3.26 -22.67 50.26
CA ALA A 2 -3.35 -21.30 50.83
C ALA A 2 -2.28 -20.21 50.57
N VAL A 3 -2.56 -19.32 49.60
CA VAL A 3 -2.96 -17.87 49.68
C VAL A 3 -2.63 -17.07 50.97
N PRO A 4 -2.14 -15.81 50.86
CA PRO A 4 -2.95 -14.54 50.80
C PRO A 4 -2.55 -13.62 49.61
N SER A 5 -3.43 -13.09 48.74
CA SER A 5 -4.37 -11.94 48.83
C SER A 5 -3.75 -10.67 49.43
N CYS A 6 -3.57 -9.54 48.72
CA CYS A 6 -4.51 -8.58 48.12
C CYS A 6 -3.63 -7.49 47.44
N ASP A 7 -4.00 -6.59 46.55
CA ASP A 7 -5.20 -6.20 45.80
C ASP A 7 -4.74 -4.97 44.98
N HIS A 8 -4.78 -4.99 43.64
CA HIS A 8 -4.81 -3.77 42.82
C HIS A 8 -5.48 -4.04 41.46
N ARG A 9 -6.70 -3.49 41.36
CA ARG A 9 -7.60 -3.41 40.20
C ARG A 9 -7.24 -2.24 39.26
N TRP A 10 -7.77 -2.34 38.03
CA TRP A 10 -7.91 -1.32 36.94
C TRP A 10 -6.66 -1.16 36.04
N ARG A 11 -6.69 -1.24 34.69
CA ARG A 11 -7.72 -1.02 33.65
C ARG A 11 -7.33 -1.77 32.36
N LEU A 12 -8.33 -2.34 31.68
CA LEU A 12 -8.27 -2.88 30.32
C LEU A 12 -9.57 -2.41 29.61
N MET A 13 -9.47 -1.51 28.63
CA MET A 13 -10.52 -1.19 27.64
C MET A 13 -9.83 -0.60 26.40
N ARG A 14 -9.79 -1.35 25.28
CA ARG A 14 -10.76 -1.30 24.16
C ARG A 14 -10.88 0.10 23.54
N SER A 15 -10.07 0.37 22.51
CA SER A 15 -10.29 1.44 21.53
C SER A 15 -10.69 0.82 20.18
N LEU A 16 -11.93 0.35 20.09
CA LEU A 16 -12.68 0.30 18.85
C LEU A 16 -13.88 1.20 19.09
N GLY A 17 -13.81 2.39 18.51
CA GLY A 17 -14.88 3.37 18.56
C GLY A 17 -16.09 2.82 17.82
N ALA A 18 -17.03 2.30 18.59
CA ALA A 18 -18.42 2.24 18.16
C ALA A 18 -18.86 3.68 17.86
N ILE A 19 -19.28 3.93 16.62
CA ILE A 19 -20.08 5.10 16.28
C ILE A 19 -21.41 4.91 17.01
N SER A 20 -21.49 5.40 18.24
CA SER A 20 -22.72 5.53 19.01
C SER A 20 -23.23 6.95 18.80
N LEU A 21 -24.16 7.09 17.85
CA LEU A 21 -24.95 8.31 17.64
C LEU A 21 -25.97 8.39 18.77
N VAL A 22 -25.60 9.04 19.88
CA VAL A 22 -26.54 9.51 20.91
C VAL A 22 -26.89 10.95 20.57
N VAL A 23 -28.10 11.15 20.05
CA VAL A 23 -28.73 12.46 19.90
C VAL A 23 -29.42 12.79 21.22
N ASN A 24 -28.87 13.74 21.98
CA ASN A 24 -29.54 14.30 23.15
C ASN A 24 -30.13 15.66 22.77
N SER A 25 -31.46 15.77 22.87
CA SER A 25 -32.22 17.00 22.68
C SER A 25 -32.60 17.59 24.04
N LYS A 26 -32.14 18.81 24.34
CA LYS A 26 -32.88 19.92 24.99
C LYS A 26 -31.94 21.06 25.44
N THR A 27 -32.20 22.25 24.88
CA THR A 27 -32.32 23.62 25.47
C THR A 27 -32.05 23.77 26.98
N ASP A 28 -31.47 24.82 27.56
CA ASP A 28 -31.11 26.19 27.15
C ASP A 28 -30.22 26.82 28.27
N VAL A 29 -29.66 28.01 27.98
CA VAL A 29 -29.26 29.14 28.87
C VAL A 29 -27.76 29.52 28.93
N ASP A 30 -27.58 30.82 28.65
CA ASP A 30 -26.44 31.74 28.52
C ASP A 30 -25.25 31.66 29.50
N HIS A 31 -24.02 31.88 29.00
CA HIS A 31 -23.30 33.17 29.09
C HIS A 31 -21.80 33.09 28.67
N THR A 32 -21.40 34.04 27.81
CA THR A 32 -20.10 34.77 27.70
C THR A 32 -18.72 34.06 27.59
N ASP A 33 -18.16 34.20 26.38
CA ASP A 33 -16.88 34.89 26.05
C ASP A 33 -15.49 34.19 26.05
N ALA A 34 -14.68 34.65 25.08
CA ALA A 34 -13.24 34.54 24.87
C ALA A 34 -12.60 33.26 24.26
N GLY A 35 -12.34 33.34 22.95
CA GLY A 35 -10.99 33.18 22.38
C GLY A 35 -10.36 31.78 22.35
N ALA A 36 -10.67 30.99 21.32
CA ALA A 36 -9.81 29.88 20.90
C ALA A 36 -9.87 29.67 19.38
N ARG A 37 -8.68 29.54 18.77
CA ARG A 37 -8.47 29.21 17.36
C ARG A 37 -9.27 27.95 16.99
N THR A 38 -10.22 28.10 16.08
CA THR A 38 -11.04 27.00 15.57
C THR A 38 -10.21 26.16 14.60
N ASN A 39 -9.79 24.98 15.06
CA ASN A 39 -9.57 23.87 14.14
C ASN A 39 -10.91 23.58 13.47
N LEU A 40 -11.00 23.85 12.17
CA LEU A 40 -12.18 23.51 11.37
C LEU A 40 -12.47 22.01 11.51
N PRO A 41 -13.71 21.60 11.84
CA PRO A 41 -14.05 20.18 11.88
C PRO A 41 -13.91 19.59 10.48
N THR A 42 -13.18 18.47 10.38
CA THR A 42 -13.11 17.63 9.17
C THR A 42 -14.54 17.35 8.71
N ARG A 43 -14.98 17.96 7.60
CA ARG A 43 -16.32 17.73 7.06
C ARG A 43 -16.41 16.30 6.54
N LEU A 44 -17.26 15.50 7.17
CA LEU A 44 -17.69 14.20 6.64
C LEU A 44 -18.33 14.45 5.27
N LYS A 45 -17.84 13.79 4.21
CA LYS A 45 -18.45 13.85 2.88
C LYS A 45 -19.12 12.52 2.60
N LEU A 46 -20.44 12.55 2.43
CA LEU A 46 -21.19 11.41 1.94
C LEU A 46 -21.33 11.56 0.43
N HIS A 47 -20.72 10.65 -0.34
CA HIS A 47 -20.86 10.68 -1.79
C HIS A 47 -22.15 9.97 -2.21
N ASN A 48 -22.93 10.67 -3.03
CA ASN A 48 -24.01 10.02 -3.76
C ASN A 48 -23.42 9.24 -4.93
N ASN A 49 -23.66 7.93 -4.97
CA ASN A 49 -23.55 7.16 -6.20
C ASN A 49 -24.65 7.64 -7.17
N LEU A 50 -24.39 8.74 -7.88
CA LEU A 50 -25.29 9.25 -8.93
C LEU A 50 -25.10 8.52 -10.27
N GLY A 51 -24.32 7.43 -10.32
CA GLY A 51 -23.95 6.74 -11.56
C GLY A 51 -24.58 5.36 -11.81
N SER A 52 -25.25 4.73 -10.84
CA SER A 52 -25.96 3.46 -11.09
C SER A 52 -27.44 3.74 -11.31
N THR A 53 -27.84 3.91 -12.57
CA THR A 53 -29.24 3.75 -12.94
C THR A 53 -29.66 2.34 -12.53
N PRO A 54 -30.67 2.17 -11.66
CA PRO A 54 -31.12 0.85 -11.28
C PRO A 54 -31.59 0.12 -12.54
N THR A 55 -30.88 -0.95 -12.90
CA THR A 55 -31.31 -1.84 -13.99
C THR A 55 -32.71 -2.37 -13.62
N PRO A 56 -33.71 -2.28 -14.50
CA PRO A 56 -35.09 -2.61 -14.15
C PRO A 56 -35.19 -4.05 -13.63
N LEU A 57 -35.80 -4.18 -12.45
CA LEU A 57 -36.07 -5.45 -11.78
C LEU A 57 -37.02 -6.31 -12.63
N ARG A 58 -36.44 -7.19 -13.46
CA ARG A 58 -37.16 -8.31 -14.08
C ARG A 58 -37.56 -9.30 -12.98
N ARG A 59 -38.87 -9.39 -12.69
CA ARG A 59 -39.46 -10.39 -11.77
C ARG A 59 -39.39 -11.79 -12.39
N GLY A 60 -39.04 -12.80 -11.57
CA GLY A 60 -39.44 -14.19 -11.81
C GLY A 60 -38.31 -15.19 -12.11
N GLY A 61 -37.26 -15.23 -11.30
CA GLY A 61 -36.31 -16.35 -11.27
C GLY A 61 -35.45 -16.24 -10.01
N ASN A 62 -35.10 -17.35 -9.36
CA ASN A 62 -34.13 -17.39 -8.26
C ASN A 62 -32.80 -16.83 -8.79
N ARG A 63 -32.60 -15.52 -8.69
CA ARG A 63 -31.35 -14.88 -9.03
C ARG A 63 -30.41 -15.11 -7.86
N THR A 64 -29.38 -15.91 -8.08
CA THR A 64 -28.25 -16.04 -7.18
C THR A 64 -27.71 -14.63 -6.91
N VAL A 65 -27.68 -14.22 -5.64
CA VAL A 65 -27.10 -12.94 -5.24
C VAL A 65 -25.62 -12.97 -5.61
N THR A 66 -25.17 -12.01 -6.42
CA THR A 66 -23.76 -11.84 -6.75
C THR A 66 -23.15 -10.74 -5.89
N TYR A 67 -21.85 -10.87 -5.65
CA TYR A 67 -21.05 -9.93 -4.88
C TYR A 67 -20.01 -9.26 -5.77
N ARG A 68 -19.57 -8.10 -5.31
CA ARG A 68 -18.46 -7.35 -5.87
C ARG A 68 -17.45 -6.98 -4.81
N LEU A 69 -16.18 -6.95 -5.18
CA LEU A 69 -15.14 -6.28 -4.41
C LEU A 69 -15.03 -4.84 -4.89
N ARG A 70 -15.22 -3.90 -3.97
CA ARG A 70 -14.91 -2.50 -4.17
C ARG A 70 -13.51 -2.21 -3.64
N PHE A 71 -12.59 -1.75 -4.48
CA PHE A 71 -11.22 -1.39 -4.10
C PHE A 71 -10.95 0.10 -4.38
N PRO A 72 -11.11 0.99 -3.38
CA PRO A 72 -10.78 2.40 -3.52
C PRO A 72 -9.27 2.63 -3.44
N PHE A 73 -8.76 3.48 -4.32
CA PHE A 73 -7.39 3.97 -4.25
C PHE A 73 -7.35 5.45 -4.63
N ARG A 74 -6.36 6.16 -4.09
CA ARG A 74 -6.09 7.56 -4.38
C ARG A 74 -4.80 7.66 -5.18
N SER A 75 -4.91 8.02 -6.45
CA SER A 75 -3.73 8.31 -7.26
C SER A 75 -2.97 9.53 -6.70
N THR A 76 -1.65 9.56 -6.85
CA THR A 76 -0.82 10.73 -6.52
C THR A 76 -1.12 11.92 -7.42
N HIS A 77 -1.72 11.66 -8.57
CA HIS A 77 -2.19 12.63 -9.55
C HIS A 77 -3.70 12.48 -9.74
N GLU A 78 -4.44 13.58 -9.91
CA GLU A 78 -5.88 13.50 -10.14
C GLU A 78 -6.17 12.72 -11.44
N ILE A 79 -7.05 11.73 -11.39
CA ILE A 79 -7.44 11.00 -12.61
C ILE A 79 -8.67 11.68 -13.21
N THR A 80 -8.54 12.22 -14.43
CA THR A 80 -9.58 13.03 -15.08
C THR A 80 -10.20 12.33 -16.29
N ASN A 81 -11.21 12.95 -16.91
CA ASN A 81 -11.89 12.47 -18.12
C ASN A 81 -12.61 11.12 -17.96
N PHE A 82 -13.21 10.87 -16.79
CA PHE A 82 -14.19 9.80 -16.64
C PHE A 82 -15.53 10.22 -17.27
N ALA A 83 -16.09 9.39 -18.15
CA ALA A 83 -17.45 9.60 -18.65
C ALA A 83 -18.51 9.27 -17.58
N SER A 84 -18.27 8.23 -16.78
CA SER A 84 -19.05 7.82 -15.60
C SER A 84 -18.44 6.54 -15.00
N SER A 85 -18.08 5.60 -15.87
CA SER A 85 -17.35 4.37 -15.56
C SER A 85 -16.56 3.92 -16.79
N ILE A 86 -15.45 3.20 -16.59
CA ILE A 86 -14.71 2.54 -17.67
C ILE A 86 -14.82 1.03 -17.44
N ALA A 87 -15.50 0.32 -18.33
CA ALA A 87 -15.49 -1.13 -18.34
C ALA A 87 -14.10 -1.63 -18.79
N LEU A 88 -13.55 -2.58 -18.04
CA LEU A 88 -12.32 -3.28 -18.34
C LEU A 88 -12.72 -4.71 -18.71
N SER A 89 -12.08 -5.30 -19.72
CA SER A 89 -12.41 -6.65 -20.19
C SER A 89 -11.29 -7.65 -19.91
N PRO A 90 -10.83 -7.82 -18.65
CA PRO A 90 -9.85 -8.85 -18.34
C PRO A 90 -10.48 -10.24 -18.52
N SER A 91 -9.65 -11.24 -18.81
CA SER A 91 -10.13 -12.61 -19.01
C SER A 91 -10.78 -13.16 -17.73
N GLY A 92 -12.11 -13.32 -17.74
CA GLY A 92 -12.85 -14.06 -16.71
C GLY A 92 -13.33 -13.28 -15.50
N ILE A 93 -13.16 -11.96 -15.43
CA ILE A 93 -13.69 -11.11 -14.34
C ILE A 93 -14.35 -9.87 -14.93
N GLN A 94 -15.53 -9.49 -14.43
CA GLN A 94 -16.15 -8.21 -14.80
C GLN A 94 -15.51 -7.11 -13.95
N ALA A 95 -14.85 -6.15 -14.58
CA ALA A 95 -14.14 -5.11 -13.88
C ALA A 95 -14.53 -3.72 -14.39
N PHE A 96 -14.67 -2.77 -13.48
CA PHE A 96 -15.04 -1.39 -13.78
C PHE A 96 -14.19 -0.40 -12.99
N LEU A 97 -13.83 0.70 -13.63
CA LEU A 97 -13.14 1.81 -12.98
C LEU A 97 -14.08 3.01 -12.88
N GLU A 98 -14.32 3.50 -11.67
CA GLU A 98 -15.26 4.60 -11.41
C GLU A 98 -14.59 5.76 -10.64
N PRO A 99 -14.93 7.02 -10.96
CA PRO A 99 -14.50 8.16 -10.18
C PRO A 99 -15.34 8.31 -8.91
N HIS A 100 -14.71 8.31 -7.75
CA HIS A 100 -15.35 8.57 -6.44
C HIS A 100 -14.49 9.56 -5.66
N LEU A 101 -14.42 10.80 -6.12
CA LEU A 101 -13.50 11.83 -5.59
C LEU A 101 -13.47 11.84 -4.04
N PRO A 102 -12.28 11.81 -3.40
CA PRO A 102 -10.94 11.92 -3.98
C PRO A 102 -10.35 10.57 -4.48
N TYR A 103 -11.14 9.50 -4.51
CA TYR A 103 -10.73 8.16 -4.91
C TYR A 103 -11.08 7.86 -6.36
N VAL A 104 -10.36 6.88 -6.90
CA VAL A 104 -10.82 6.05 -8.00
C VAL A 104 -11.11 4.67 -7.42
N VAL A 105 -12.16 4.04 -7.90
CA VAL A 105 -12.63 2.75 -7.39
C VAL A 105 -12.52 1.72 -8.49
N LEU A 106 -11.74 0.69 -8.24
CA LEU A 106 -11.76 -0.54 -9.02
C LEU A 106 -12.84 -1.46 -8.43
N ASN A 107 -13.89 -1.74 -9.19
CA ASN A 107 -14.89 -2.72 -8.86
C ASN A 107 -14.59 -4.02 -9.61
N LEU A 108 -14.54 -5.14 -8.90
CA LEU A 108 -14.52 -6.48 -9.48
C LEU A 108 -15.84 -7.16 -9.14
N GLU A 109 -16.58 -7.65 -10.12
CA GLU A 109 -17.92 -8.23 -9.94
C GLU A 109 -18.00 -9.68 -10.43
N GLY A 110 -19.06 -10.37 -10.02
CA GLY A 110 -19.36 -11.74 -10.44
C GLY A 110 -19.03 -12.82 -9.41
N PHE A 111 -18.77 -12.45 -8.16
CA PHE A 111 -18.47 -13.40 -7.09
C PHE A 111 -19.76 -14.03 -6.53
N GLU A 112 -19.71 -15.32 -6.21
CA GLU A 112 -20.86 -16.07 -5.67
C GLU A 112 -21.13 -15.80 -4.19
N SER A 113 -20.16 -15.24 -3.47
CA SER A 113 -20.26 -14.95 -2.03
C SER A 113 -19.45 -13.71 -1.62
N GLU A 114 -19.77 -13.17 -0.45
CA GLU A 114 -19.01 -12.08 0.18
C GLU A 114 -17.55 -12.51 0.45
N SER A 115 -17.34 -13.76 0.88
CA SER A 115 -16.00 -14.32 1.12
C SER A 115 -15.18 -14.37 -0.17
N ALA A 116 -15.75 -14.88 -1.26
CA ALA A 116 -15.07 -14.96 -2.54
C ALA A 116 -14.69 -13.57 -3.08
N ALA A 117 -15.56 -12.56 -2.90
CA ALA A 117 -15.24 -11.18 -3.24
C ALA A 117 -14.12 -10.61 -2.34
N ALA A 118 -14.16 -10.88 -1.04
CA ALA A 118 -13.14 -10.46 -0.09
C ALA A 118 -11.76 -11.07 -0.40
N GLU A 119 -11.73 -12.35 -0.77
CA GLU A 119 -10.52 -13.09 -1.17
C GLU A 119 -9.88 -12.55 -2.46
N ALA A 120 -10.60 -11.76 -3.26
CA ALA A 120 -10.06 -11.09 -4.44
C ALA A 120 -9.24 -9.82 -4.12
N LEU A 121 -9.15 -9.39 -2.84
CA LEU A 121 -8.41 -8.19 -2.46
C LEU A 121 -6.93 -8.21 -2.88
N PRO A 122 -6.15 -9.27 -2.62
CA PRO A 122 -4.77 -9.40 -3.11
C PRO A 122 -4.66 -9.18 -4.62
N PHE A 123 -5.59 -9.76 -5.39
CA PHE A 123 -5.64 -9.64 -6.84
C PHE A 123 -5.92 -8.20 -7.29
N ALA A 124 -6.92 -7.53 -6.71
CA ALA A 124 -7.23 -6.13 -7.01
C ALA A 124 -6.04 -5.20 -6.70
N TRP A 125 -5.45 -5.35 -5.51
CA TRP A 125 -4.29 -4.55 -5.09
C TRP A 125 -3.08 -4.79 -6.01
N GLY A 126 -2.78 -6.06 -6.30
CA GLY A 126 -1.70 -6.45 -7.20
C GLY A 126 -1.89 -5.87 -8.60
N ALA A 127 -3.11 -5.91 -9.13
CA ALA A 127 -3.42 -5.35 -10.45
C ALA A 127 -3.19 -3.84 -10.50
N VAL A 128 -3.62 -3.09 -9.48
CA VAL A 128 -3.36 -1.64 -9.42
C VAL A 128 -1.86 -1.34 -9.25
N MET A 129 -1.14 -2.14 -8.46
CA MET A 129 0.33 -2.04 -8.33
C MET A 129 1.06 -2.31 -9.65
N LEU A 130 0.74 -3.39 -10.35
CA LEU A 130 1.35 -3.68 -11.63
C LEU A 130 1.01 -2.59 -12.66
N ALA A 131 -0.24 -2.12 -12.70
CA ALA A 131 -0.62 -1.00 -13.55
C ALA A 131 0.19 0.28 -13.23
N SER A 132 0.40 0.58 -11.95
CA SER A 132 1.25 1.67 -11.46
C SER A 132 2.69 1.55 -11.96
N VAL A 133 3.32 0.39 -11.83
CA VAL A 133 4.70 0.14 -12.32
C VAL A 133 4.78 0.27 -13.85
N LEU A 134 3.78 -0.24 -14.56
CA LEU A 134 3.74 -0.16 -16.03
C LEU A 134 3.63 1.25 -16.55
N SER A 135 2.86 2.11 -15.88
CA SER A 135 2.56 3.46 -16.37
C SER A 135 3.29 4.58 -15.64
N GLY A 136 4.04 4.26 -14.58
CA GLY A 136 4.90 5.21 -13.88
C GLY A 136 4.14 6.26 -13.09
N TRP A 137 3.06 5.87 -12.39
CA TRP A 137 2.35 6.70 -11.42
C TRP A 137 2.27 5.99 -10.08
N GLY A 138 2.05 6.73 -8.99
CA GLY A 138 1.88 6.16 -7.66
C GLY A 138 0.45 6.27 -7.16
N PHE A 139 0.12 5.52 -6.12
CA PHE A 139 -1.17 5.63 -5.44
C PHE A 139 -1.08 5.29 -3.97
N LYS A 140 -2.13 5.64 -3.23
CA LYS A 140 -2.37 5.18 -1.87
C LYS A 140 -3.66 4.38 -1.84
N ALA A 141 -3.61 3.18 -1.27
CA ALA A 141 -4.80 2.38 -1.01
C ALA A 141 -4.68 1.72 0.34
N GLU A 142 -5.81 1.57 1.02
CA GLU A 142 -5.89 0.74 2.21
C GLU A 142 -6.05 -0.73 1.80
N THR A 143 -5.46 -1.64 2.58
CA THR A 143 -5.54 -3.09 2.32
C THR A 143 -6.28 -3.83 3.43
N THR A 144 -6.95 -3.09 4.31
CA THR A 144 -7.82 -3.66 5.34
C THR A 144 -9.26 -3.66 4.82
N LEU A 145 -9.89 -4.83 4.77
CA LEU A 145 -11.30 -4.94 4.41
C LEU A 145 -12.19 -4.34 5.49
N ASP A 146 -13.13 -3.52 5.07
CA ASP A 146 -14.24 -3.07 5.92
C ASP A 146 -15.42 -4.04 5.85
N ARG A 147 -16.28 -3.99 6.87
CA ARG A 147 -17.51 -4.77 6.94
C ARG A 147 -18.71 -3.88 6.68
N VAL A 148 -19.63 -4.36 5.84
CA VAL A 148 -20.88 -3.66 5.60
C VAL A 148 -21.74 -3.72 6.85
N THR A 149 -22.17 -2.55 7.32
CA THR A 149 -23.17 -2.44 8.38
C THR A 149 -24.54 -2.38 7.72
N TYR A 150 -25.25 -3.51 7.70
CA TYR A 150 -26.58 -3.60 7.10
C TYR A 150 -27.65 -2.95 7.98
N ALA A 151 -28.63 -2.30 7.34
CA ALA A 151 -29.78 -1.72 8.01
C ALA A 151 -30.91 -2.75 8.12
N ASP A 152 -31.54 -2.83 9.30
CA ASP A 152 -32.74 -3.65 9.50
C ASP A 152 -33.94 -3.12 8.69
N ASP A 153 -34.03 -1.79 8.55
CA ASP A 153 -35.05 -1.08 7.77
C ASP A 153 -34.38 -0.13 6.77
N PRO A 154 -34.21 -0.56 5.50
CA PRO A 154 -33.55 0.22 4.48
C PRO A 154 -34.25 1.54 4.12
N GLU A 155 -35.58 1.61 4.21
CA GLU A 155 -36.32 2.84 3.89
C GLU A 155 -36.12 3.88 4.98
N ARG A 156 -36.25 3.46 6.24
CA ARG A 156 -35.99 4.33 7.39
C ARG A 156 -34.53 4.78 7.44
N ALA A 157 -33.58 3.92 7.05
CA ALA A 157 -32.18 4.31 6.93
C ALA A 157 -31.99 5.43 5.89
N ALA A 158 -32.65 5.35 4.74
CA ALA A 158 -32.60 6.39 3.72
C ALA A 158 -33.19 7.72 4.23
N GLN A 159 -34.33 7.69 4.93
CA GLN A 159 -34.95 8.87 5.53
C GLN A 159 -34.03 9.54 6.56
N LYS A 160 -33.44 8.75 7.47
CA LYS A 160 -32.48 9.27 8.48
C LYS A 160 -31.25 9.90 7.84
N LEU A 161 -30.76 9.37 6.72
CA LEU A 161 -29.63 9.96 6.00
C LEU A 161 -30.02 11.27 5.32
N HIS A 162 -31.24 11.37 4.79
CA HIS A 162 -31.78 12.61 4.26
C HIS A 162 -31.91 13.68 5.35
N GLU A 163 -32.54 13.34 6.47
CA GLU A 163 -32.77 14.27 7.59
C GLU A 163 -31.46 14.77 8.21
N ASN A 164 -30.50 13.87 8.48
CA ASN A 164 -29.28 14.23 9.20
C ASN A 164 -28.17 14.82 8.32
N PHE A 165 -28.14 14.49 7.03
CA PHE A 165 -27.02 14.86 6.14
C PHE A 165 -27.46 15.56 4.84
N GLY A 166 -28.76 15.79 4.66
CA GLY A 166 -29.30 16.45 3.46
C GLY A 166 -29.15 15.64 2.18
N LEU A 167 -28.96 14.31 2.28
CA LEU A 167 -28.77 13.46 1.11
C LEU A 167 -30.10 13.20 0.38
N PRO A 168 -30.16 13.25 -0.96
CA PRO A 168 -31.37 12.93 -1.70
C PRO A 168 -31.77 11.46 -1.49
N ILE A 169 -33.07 11.23 -1.27
CA ILE A 169 -33.64 9.88 -1.19
C ILE A 169 -33.73 9.33 -2.62
N SER A 170 -32.75 8.50 -3.00
CA SER A 170 -32.71 7.84 -4.31
C SER A 170 -33.16 6.37 -4.25
N GLY A 171 -33.77 5.95 -3.13
CA GLY A 171 -34.20 4.57 -2.86
C GLY A 171 -33.79 4.07 -1.47
N PRO A 172 -34.14 2.81 -1.13
CA PRO A 172 -33.76 2.18 0.14
C PRO A 172 -32.25 2.13 0.31
N VAL A 173 -31.74 2.29 1.54
CA VAL A 173 -30.32 2.17 1.87
C VAL A 173 -30.11 0.93 2.72
N HIS A 174 -29.59 -0.13 2.11
CA HIS A 174 -29.48 -1.44 2.74
C HIS A 174 -28.28 -1.57 3.68
N GLY A 175 -27.29 -0.68 3.56
CA GLY A 175 -26.14 -0.69 4.44
C GLY A 175 -25.19 0.47 4.22
N LEU A 176 -24.25 0.60 5.16
CA LEU A 176 -23.20 1.61 5.19
C LEU A 176 -21.84 0.94 5.21
N VAL A 177 -20.86 1.57 4.58
CA VAL A 177 -19.45 1.14 4.62
C VAL A 177 -18.53 2.36 4.54
N ASN A 178 -17.33 2.24 5.10
CA ASN A 178 -16.30 3.25 4.97
C ASN A 178 -15.81 3.31 3.51
N GLY A 179 -16.08 4.41 2.83
CA GLY A 179 -15.74 4.60 1.42
C GLY A 179 -14.22 4.67 1.17
N ASN A 180 -13.41 4.84 2.21
CA ASN A 180 -11.95 4.88 2.14
C ASN A 180 -11.32 3.47 2.13
N LEU A 181 -12.09 2.43 2.51
CA LEU A 181 -11.60 1.06 2.67
C LEU A 181 -12.16 0.14 1.58
N PRO A 182 -11.42 -0.91 1.19
CA PRO A 182 -11.97 -1.99 0.38
C PRO A 182 -13.13 -2.69 1.09
N ALA A 183 -14.13 -3.15 0.33
CA ALA A 183 -15.26 -3.89 0.89
C ALA A 183 -15.87 -4.86 -0.13
N ALA A 184 -16.28 -6.03 0.35
CA ALA A 184 -17.12 -6.96 -0.40
C ALA A 184 -18.59 -6.58 -0.17
N VAL A 185 -19.33 -6.30 -1.25
CA VAL A 185 -20.72 -5.86 -1.16
C VAL A 185 -21.60 -6.62 -2.15
N PRO A 186 -22.86 -6.93 -1.82
CA PRO A 186 -23.81 -7.52 -2.75
C PRO A 186 -24.20 -6.50 -3.85
N VAL A 187 -24.28 -6.96 -5.09
CA VAL A 187 -24.51 -6.12 -6.27
C VAL A 187 -25.96 -5.60 -6.33
N ASP A 188 -26.92 -6.35 -5.78
CA ASP A 188 -28.35 -6.02 -5.78
C ASP A 188 -28.78 -5.10 -4.63
N LYS A 189 -27.89 -4.77 -3.69
CA LYS A 189 -28.18 -3.86 -2.58
C LYS A 189 -27.58 -2.48 -2.80
N ASN A 190 -28.39 -1.46 -2.51
CA ASN A 190 -27.93 -0.09 -2.43
C ASN A 190 -27.16 0.17 -1.12
N ILE A 191 -25.82 0.14 -1.20
CA ILE A 191 -24.89 0.43 -0.12
C ILE A 191 -24.38 1.87 -0.24
N ARG A 192 -24.39 2.63 0.85
CA ARG A 192 -23.84 3.99 0.91
C ARG A 192 -22.42 4.00 1.46
N TYR A 193 -21.58 4.84 0.88
CA TYR A 193 -20.16 4.97 1.21
C TYR A 193 -19.92 6.27 1.96
N VAL A 194 -19.36 6.17 3.16
CA VAL A 194 -19.03 7.33 3.99
C VAL A 194 -17.54 7.60 3.86
N THR A 195 -17.14 8.77 3.36
CA THR A 195 -15.72 9.15 3.27
C THR A 195 -15.44 10.34 4.19
N ALA A 196 -14.25 10.32 4.80
CA ALA A 196 -13.67 11.46 5.49
C ALA A 196 -12.26 11.66 4.92
N GLY A 197 -11.94 12.86 4.44
CA GLY A 197 -10.61 13.12 3.90
C GLY A 197 -10.40 14.51 3.31
N ASP A 198 -9.13 14.92 3.30
CA ASP A 198 -8.67 16.18 2.74
C ASP A 198 -8.60 16.13 1.22
N VAL A 199 -9.16 17.16 0.58
CA VAL A 199 -9.05 17.40 -0.86
C VAL A 199 -7.75 18.14 -1.11
N THR A 200 -6.81 17.49 -1.78
CA THR A 200 -5.62 18.15 -2.35
C THR A 200 -5.62 17.88 -3.85
N VAL A 201 -5.48 18.94 -4.64
CA VAL A 201 -5.57 18.94 -6.11
C VAL A 201 -4.19 19.25 -6.67
N HIS A 202 -3.53 18.26 -7.29
CA HIS A 202 -2.32 18.48 -8.08
C HIS A 202 -2.27 17.51 -9.26
N GLN A 203 -1.84 18.03 -10.42
CA GLN A 203 -1.56 17.37 -11.72
C GLN A 203 -2.53 16.26 -12.16
N SER A 204 -3.14 16.40 -13.33
CA SER A 204 -4.11 15.44 -13.84
C SER A 204 -3.52 14.40 -14.81
N ILE A 205 -3.98 13.15 -14.71
CA ILE A 205 -3.73 12.06 -15.66
C ILE A 205 -5.09 11.61 -16.24
N PRO A 206 -5.30 11.63 -17.57
CA PRO A 206 -6.53 11.12 -18.15
C PRO A 206 -6.74 9.63 -17.85
N ALA A 207 -7.95 9.23 -17.49
CA ALA A 207 -8.30 7.83 -17.20
C ALA A 207 -7.98 6.89 -18.37
N SER A 208 -8.08 7.39 -19.62
CA SER A 208 -7.70 6.66 -20.84
C SER A 208 -6.23 6.25 -20.89
N ARG A 209 -5.34 6.88 -20.11
CA ARG A 209 -3.94 6.46 -20.00
C ARG A 209 -3.74 5.32 -19.01
N ILE A 210 -4.60 5.18 -18.00
CA ILE A 210 -4.43 4.19 -16.92
C ILE A 210 -5.20 2.90 -17.23
N ALA A 211 -6.41 3.03 -17.79
CA ALA A 211 -7.29 1.89 -18.05
C ALA A 211 -6.64 0.75 -18.84
N PRO A 212 -5.87 0.99 -19.93
CA PRO A 212 -5.23 -0.11 -20.68
C PRO A 212 -4.22 -0.90 -19.84
N TYR A 213 -3.43 -0.21 -18.99
CA TYR A 213 -2.47 -0.89 -18.11
C TYR A 213 -3.16 -1.66 -17.00
N LEU A 214 -4.29 -1.16 -16.49
CA LEU A 214 -5.07 -1.84 -15.48
C LEU A 214 -5.77 -3.08 -16.04
N GLU A 215 -6.38 -2.99 -17.21
CA GLU A 215 -6.97 -4.13 -17.92
C GLU A 215 -5.92 -5.22 -18.18
N ARG A 216 -4.73 -4.79 -18.60
CA ARG A 216 -3.60 -5.67 -18.82
C ARG A 216 -3.12 -6.34 -17.53
N ALA A 217 -3.02 -5.59 -16.44
CA ALA A 217 -2.62 -6.10 -15.13
C ALA A 217 -3.66 -7.08 -14.56
N LEU A 218 -4.95 -6.80 -14.73
CA LEU A 218 -6.05 -7.70 -14.36
C LEU A 218 -6.05 -8.98 -15.20
N SER A 219 -5.49 -8.96 -16.41
CA SER A 219 -5.34 -10.18 -17.22
C SER A 219 -4.15 -11.05 -16.77
N HIS A 220 -3.35 -10.60 -15.80
CA HIS A 220 -2.20 -11.34 -15.29
C HIS A 220 -2.61 -12.27 -14.14
N ARG A 221 -2.62 -13.59 -14.40
CA ARG A 221 -3.20 -14.63 -13.53
C ARG A 221 -2.71 -14.59 -12.08
N ASP A 222 -1.42 -14.35 -11.87
CA ASP A 222 -0.79 -14.43 -10.54
C ASP A 222 -0.48 -13.06 -9.93
N VAL A 223 -1.14 -11.99 -10.41
CA VAL A 223 -0.85 -10.63 -9.96
C VAL A 223 -1.09 -10.43 -8.46
N GLY A 224 -1.94 -11.24 -7.84
CA GLY A 224 -2.20 -11.19 -6.39
C GLY A 224 -1.07 -11.76 -5.51
N ARG A 225 -0.17 -12.58 -6.06
CA ARG A 225 0.87 -13.28 -5.28
C ARG A 225 1.81 -12.32 -4.56
N VAL A 226 2.06 -11.14 -5.15
CA VAL A 226 2.95 -10.13 -4.58
C VAL A 226 2.42 -9.53 -3.27
N PHE A 227 1.13 -9.69 -2.97
CA PHE A 227 0.51 -9.20 -1.75
C PHE A 227 0.99 -9.97 -0.50
N GLU A 228 1.33 -11.25 -0.66
CA GLU A 228 1.76 -12.14 0.42
C GLU A 228 3.24 -11.95 0.79
N ASP A 229 4.06 -11.49 -0.16
CA ASP A 229 5.45 -11.14 0.09
C ASP A 229 5.52 -9.76 0.77
N LYS A 230 5.73 -9.77 2.08
CA LYS A 230 5.82 -8.54 2.89
C LYS A 230 6.91 -7.58 2.42
N ARG A 231 8.03 -8.07 1.90
CA ARG A 231 9.14 -7.21 1.43
C ARG A 231 8.79 -6.59 0.09
N LEU A 232 8.28 -7.38 -0.85
CA LEU A 232 7.85 -6.88 -2.15
C LEU A 232 6.66 -5.91 -2.00
N LYS A 233 5.71 -6.21 -1.09
CA LYS A 233 4.61 -5.31 -0.75
C LYS A 233 5.13 -3.95 -0.26
N LEU A 234 6.03 -3.95 0.72
CA LEU A 234 6.66 -2.72 1.23
C LEU A 234 7.42 -1.97 0.12
N ALA A 235 8.13 -2.69 -0.75
CA ALA A 235 8.84 -2.11 -1.88
C ALA A 235 7.88 -1.41 -2.87
N LEU A 236 6.72 -2.01 -3.16
CA LEU A 236 5.69 -1.43 -4.03
C LEU A 236 4.96 -0.24 -3.39
N GLU A 237 4.79 -0.25 -2.07
CA GLU A 237 4.28 0.91 -1.32
C GLU A 237 5.28 2.07 -1.37
N LEU A 238 6.57 1.83 -1.13
CA LEU A 238 7.62 2.84 -1.27
C LEU A 238 7.77 3.36 -2.71
N TRP A 239 7.59 2.48 -3.72
CA TRP A 239 7.51 2.90 -5.13
C TRP A 239 6.36 3.88 -5.35
N SER A 240 5.20 3.65 -4.74
CA SER A 240 4.07 4.56 -4.83
C SER A 240 4.35 5.89 -4.13
N ASP A 241 5.03 5.85 -2.97
CA ASP A 241 5.42 7.04 -2.22
C ASP A 241 6.48 7.89 -2.94
N TYR A 242 7.37 7.28 -3.73
CA TYR A 242 8.32 8.00 -4.59
C TYR A 242 7.63 9.03 -5.50
N HIS A 243 6.40 8.77 -5.95
CA HIS A 243 5.65 9.70 -6.78
C HIS A 243 5.09 10.90 -6.01
N ARG A 244 5.08 10.85 -4.68
CA ARG A 244 4.65 11.95 -3.79
C ARG A 244 5.82 12.84 -3.38
N GLU A 245 7.04 12.35 -3.50
CA GLU A 245 8.23 13.11 -3.15
C GLU A 245 8.38 14.34 -4.06
N HIS A 246 8.75 15.47 -3.46
CA HIS A 246 8.86 16.74 -4.20
C HIS A 246 10.28 17.01 -4.70
N SER A 247 11.30 16.70 -3.89
CA SER A 247 12.70 16.94 -4.26
C SER A 247 13.28 15.75 -5.02
N LEU A 248 14.17 16.01 -5.98
CA LEU A 248 14.88 14.97 -6.72
C LEU A 248 15.73 14.09 -5.78
N GLN A 249 16.26 14.68 -4.71
CA GLN A 249 17.03 13.98 -3.69
C GLN A 249 16.18 12.98 -2.91
N ALA A 250 15.00 13.38 -2.43
CA ALA A 250 14.09 12.49 -1.72
C ALA A 250 13.55 11.38 -2.63
N LYS A 251 13.23 11.73 -3.88
CA LYS A 251 12.91 10.77 -4.94
C LYS A 251 14.00 9.73 -5.13
N PHE A 252 15.24 10.17 -5.34
CA PHE A 252 16.39 9.28 -5.52
C PHE A 252 16.61 8.36 -4.32
N LEU A 253 16.59 8.91 -3.10
CA LEU A 253 16.77 8.13 -1.86
C LEU A 253 15.64 7.10 -1.68
N THR A 254 14.40 7.46 -2.00
CA THR A 254 13.26 6.53 -1.94
C THR A 254 13.44 5.36 -2.91
N LEU A 255 13.85 5.61 -4.15
CA LEU A 255 14.14 4.55 -5.14
C LEU A 255 15.24 3.60 -4.66
N VAL A 256 16.32 4.13 -4.09
CA VAL A 256 17.39 3.29 -3.54
C VAL A 256 16.91 2.49 -2.33
N MET A 257 16.10 3.09 -1.45
CA MET A 257 15.47 2.39 -0.33
C MET A 257 14.62 1.21 -0.80
N VAL A 258 13.89 1.35 -1.92
CA VAL A 258 13.15 0.24 -2.52
C VAL A 258 14.09 -0.91 -2.91
N LEU A 259 15.23 -0.61 -3.54
CA LEU A 259 16.24 -1.63 -3.89
C LEU A 259 16.81 -2.32 -2.65
N GLU A 260 17.05 -1.58 -1.56
CA GLU A 260 17.53 -2.14 -0.29
C GLU A 260 16.48 -3.07 0.36
N VAL A 261 15.20 -2.68 0.31
CA VAL A 261 14.07 -3.50 0.79
C VAL A 261 13.89 -4.76 -0.06
N LEU A 262 14.12 -4.69 -1.36
CA LEU A 262 14.01 -5.88 -2.22
C LEU A 262 15.15 -6.87 -1.97
N ALA A 263 16.35 -6.41 -1.62
CA ALA A 263 17.51 -7.28 -1.38
C ALA A 263 17.44 -7.99 -0.01
N PRO A 264 17.12 -9.29 0.08
CA PRO A 264 17.04 -9.99 1.36
C PRO A 264 18.42 -10.10 2.04
N PRO A 265 18.49 -10.15 3.38
CA PRO A 265 19.73 -10.48 4.09
C PRO A 265 20.22 -11.86 3.65
N THR A 266 21.51 -11.96 3.34
CA THR A 266 22.14 -13.23 2.97
C THR A 266 23.51 -13.31 3.62
N THR A 267 23.89 -14.52 4.01
CA THR A 267 25.21 -14.79 4.59
C THR A 267 26.31 -14.70 3.55
N LYS A 268 27.52 -14.39 4.00
CA LYS A 268 28.71 -14.51 3.16
C LYS A 268 28.90 -15.96 2.70
N HIS A 269 29.76 -16.11 1.68
CA HIS A 269 30.21 -17.42 1.23
C HIS A 269 30.84 -18.21 2.39
N GLY A 270 30.69 -19.53 2.40
CA GLY A 270 31.12 -20.39 3.51
C GLY A 270 32.59 -20.21 3.90
N VAL A 271 33.47 -19.98 2.92
CA VAL A 271 34.90 -19.69 3.17
C VAL A 271 35.10 -18.42 4.01
N ALA A 272 34.38 -17.34 3.72
CA ALA A 272 34.46 -16.11 4.50
C ALA A 272 33.80 -16.27 5.88
N GLN A 273 32.71 -17.03 5.96
CA GLN A 273 32.07 -17.35 7.24
C GLN A 273 33.01 -18.12 8.17
N ALA A 274 33.71 -19.14 7.64
CA ALA A 274 34.67 -19.91 8.44
C ALA A 274 35.80 -19.05 9.03
N ILE A 275 36.26 -18.03 8.28
CA ILE A 275 37.25 -17.06 8.80
C ILE A 275 36.64 -16.20 9.91
N ILE A 276 35.42 -15.70 9.70
CA ILE A 276 34.72 -14.88 10.69
C ILE A 276 34.44 -15.67 11.98
N ASP A 277 34.00 -16.92 11.86
CA ASP A 277 33.72 -17.80 13.00
C ASP A 277 35.00 -18.15 13.78
N ARG A 278 36.13 -18.32 13.06
CA ARG A 278 37.43 -18.49 13.71
C ARG A 278 37.82 -17.24 14.51
N TRP A 279 37.70 -16.05 13.91
CA TRP A 279 37.98 -14.80 14.62
C TRP A 279 37.04 -14.55 15.80
N ASP A 280 35.75 -14.88 15.69
CA ASP A 280 34.81 -14.80 16.81
C ASP A 280 35.24 -15.72 17.96
N THR A 281 35.71 -16.92 17.64
CA THR A 281 36.24 -17.87 18.63
C THR A 281 37.50 -17.34 19.31
N GLU A 282 38.45 -16.82 18.55
CA GLU A 282 39.69 -16.21 19.06
C GLU A 282 39.38 -15.01 19.98
N LEU A 283 38.54 -14.08 19.53
CA LEU A 283 38.14 -12.90 20.32
C LEU A 283 37.37 -13.28 21.58
N THR A 284 36.51 -14.30 21.51
CA THR A 284 35.78 -14.81 22.70
C THR A 284 36.72 -15.45 23.71
N SER A 285 37.78 -16.12 23.26
CA SER A 285 38.82 -16.65 24.14
C SER A 285 39.60 -15.51 24.79
N GLU A 286 39.96 -14.50 24.01
CA GLU A 286 40.74 -13.34 24.46
C GLU A 286 40.00 -12.53 25.53
N LEU A 287 38.68 -12.35 25.40
CA LEU A 287 37.84 -11.68 26.40
C LEU A 287 37.95 -12.28 27.81
N ARG A 288 38.28 -13.57 27.95
CA ARG A 288 38.41 -14.24 29.25
C ARG A 288 39.64 -13.80 30.04
N HIS A 289 40.56 -13.07 29.41
CA HIS A 289 41.80 -12.60 30.04
C HIS A 289 41.67 -11.22 30.71
N TYR A 290 40.57 -10.51 30.48
CA TYR A 290 40.36 -9.15 30.99
C TYR A 290 39.17 -9.10 31.96
N ALA A 291 39.15 -8.12 32.85
CA ALA A 291 38.01 -7.87 33.72
C ALA A 291 36.84 -7.28 32.90
N GLU A 292 35.60 -7.61 33.25
CA GLU A 292 34.40 -7.19 32.49
C GLU A 292 34.29 -5.67 32.30
N ASP A 293 34.79 -4.88 33.25
CA ASP A 293 34.74 -3.41 33.28
C ASP A 293 36.04 -2.74 32.82
N SER A 294 36.96 -3.49 32.22
CA SER A 294 38.24 -2.95 31.71
C SER A 294 38.11 -2.37 30.31
N GLU A 295 38.95 -1.37 30.00
CA GLU A 295 39.03 -0.75 28.68
C GLU A 295 39.39 -1.78 27.59
N GLU A 296 40.24 -2.76 27.92
CA GLU A 296 40.62 -3.84 27.01
C GLU A 296 39.43 -4.77 26.69
N CYS A 297 38.61 -5.09 27.70
CA CYS A 297 37.38 -5.85 27.50
C CYS A 297 36.45 -5.12 26.53
N GLU A 298 36.16 -3.83 26.78
CA GLU A 298 35.32 -3.01 25.90
C GLU A 298 35.88 -2.92 24.47
N ALA A 299 37.19 -2.75 24.32
CA ALA A 299 37.85 -2.69 23.02
C ALA A 299 37.70 -4.00 22.22
N ILE A 300 37.93 -5.15 22.87
CA ILE A 300 37.79 -6.47 22.23
C ILE A 300 36.32 -6.78 21.92
N GLU A 301 35.39 -6.45 22.82
CA GLU A 301 33.95 -6.60 22.56
C GLU A 301 33.50 -5.74 21.38
N SER A 302 34.01 -4.51 21.27
CA SER A 302 33.76 -3.65 20.12
C SER A 302 34.24 -4.29 18.82
N LEU A 303 35.50 -4.77 18.78
CA LEU A 303 36.04 -5.46 17.61
C LEU A 303 35.24 -6.73 17.27
N ARG A 304 34.84 -7.51 18.28
CA ARG A 304 34.01 -8.71 18.09
C ARG A 304 32.67 -8.37 17.46
N ARG A 305 32.00 -7.30 17.92
CA ARG A 305 30.76 -6.80 17.30
C ARG A 305 30.98 -6.42 15.83
N GLU A 306 32.09 -5.76 15.49
CA GLU A 306 32.43 -5.46 14.09
C GLU A 306 32.63 -6.71 13.23
N VAL A 307 33.36 -7.71 13.75
CA VAL A 307 33.59 -8.98 13.06
C VAL A 307 32.28 -9.72 12.80
N LEU A 308 31.41 -9.81 13.81
CA LEU A 308 30.10 -10.44 13.70
C LEU A 308 29.16 -9.67 12.77
N PHE A 309 29.20 -8.34 12.78
CA PHE A 309 28.45 -7.51 11.83
C PHE A 309 28.83 -7.81 10.36
N ARG A 310 30.08 -8.22 10.11
CA ARG A 310 30.54 -8.63 8.78
C ARG A 310 30.11 -10.05 8.38
N LYS A 311 29.29 -10.78 9.13
CA LYS A 311 28.75 -12.09 8.70
C LYS A 311 27.82 -11.99 7.48
N GLU A 312 27.17 -10.86 7.29
CA GLU A 312 26.26 -10.62 6.18
C GLU A 312 26.98 -10.14 4.91
N ARG A 313 26.40 -10.42 3.75
CA ARG A 313 26.82 -9.77 2.51
C ARG A 313 26.48 -8.27 2.57
N SER A 314 27.35 -7.45 1.97
CA SER A 314 27.09 -6.02 1.83
C SER A 314 25.79 -5.80 1.06
N ILE A 315 25.02 -4.77 1.43
CA ILE A 315 23.76 -4.43 0.76
C ILE A 315 23.95 -4.33 -0.76
N ARG A 316 25.04 -3.67 -1.20
CA ARG A 316 25.47 -3.63 -2.60
C ARG A 316 25.51 -5.00 -3.28
N SER A 317 26.14 -5.99 -2.64
CA SER A 317 26.22 -7.36 -3.17
C SER A 317 24.87 -8.06 -3.17
N ARG A 318 24.03 -7.81 -2.15
CA ARG A 318 22.68 -8.37 -2.03
C ARG A 318 21.75 -7.82 -3.11
N ILE A 319 21.79 -6.51 -3.36
CA ILE A 319 21.06 -5.86 -4.48
C ILE A 319 21.47 -6.49 -5.80
N ARG A 320 22.78 -6.55 -6.08
CA ARG A 320 23.28 -7.13 -7.33
C ARG A 320 22.78 -8.56 -7.54
N GLN A 321 22.94 -9.42 -6.53
CA GLN A 321 22.55 -10.83 -6.62
C GLN A 321 21.04 -10.98 -6.84
N HIS A 322 20.24 -10.27 -6.05
CA HIS A 322 18.78 -10.32 -6.14
C HIS A 322 18.27 -9.91 -7.52
N ILE A 323 18.83 -8.84 -8.10
CA ILE A 323 18.46 -8.38 -9.45
C ILE A 323 18.85 -9.42 -10.51
N LEU A 324 20.05 -9.99 -10.42
CA LEU A 324 20.48 -11.02 -11.37
C LEU A 324 19.55 -12.24 -11.34
N GLU A 325 19.08 -12.63 -10.16
CA GLU A 325 18.14 -13.74 -9.98
C GLU A 325 16.75 -13.41 -10.52
N ILE A 326 16.13 -12.32 -10.05
CA ILE A 326 14.74 -11.98 -10.42
C ILE A 326 14.63 -11.56 -11.88
N VAL A 327 15.49 -10.66 -12.35
CA VAL A 327 15.44 -10.20 -13.75
C VAL A 327 15.93 -11.30 -14.69
N GLY A 328 16.94 -12.08 -14.29
CA GLY A 328 17.43 -13.21 -15.08
C GLY A 328 16.38 -14.30 -15.31
N ALA A 329 15.43 -14.47 -14.39
CA ALA A 329 14.33 -15.41 -14.55
C ALA A 329 13.36 -15.02 -15.68
N VAL A 330 13.27 -13.74 -16.06
CA VAL A 330 12.36 -13.24 -17.12
C VAL A 330 13.09 -12.72 -18.36
N SER A 331 14.33 -12.24 -18.22
CA SER A 331 15.16 -11.67 -19.28
C SER A 331 16.65 -11.70 -18.92
N CYS A 332 17.38 -12.69 -19.45
CA CYS A 332 18.84 -12.81 -19.25
C CYS A 332 19.61 -11.58 -19.77
N ASP A 333 19.15 -10.99 -20.88
CA ASP A 333 19.79 -9.84 -21.53
C ASP A 333 19.75 -8.58 -20.64
N ASP A 334 18.65 -8.40 -19.90
CA ASP A 334 18.43 -7.20 -19.08
C ASP A 334 19.04 -7.32 -17.67
N ALA A 335 19.31 -8.53 -17.19
CA ALA A 335 19.72 -8.78 -15.81
C ALA A 335 21.02 -8.06 -15.41
N HIS A 336 22.07 -8.20 -16.23
CA HIS A 336 23.37 -7.60 -15.95
C HIS A 336 23.37 -6.07 -16.04
N PRO A 337 22.85 -5.44 -17.12
CA PRO A 337 22.71 -3.99 -17.20
C PRO A 337 21.90 -3.41 -16.04
N THR A 338 20.80 -4.08 -15.66
CA THR A 338 19.93 -3.65 -14.55
C THR A 338 20.67 -3.68 -13.22
N ALA A 339 21.42 -4.75 -12.95
CA ALA A 339 22.21 -4.88 -11.74
C ALA A 339 23.33 -3.81 -11.65
N GLN A 340 23.97 -3.48 -12.78
CA GLN A 340 24.98 -2.41 -12.84
C GLN A 340 24.38 -1.03 -12.53
N MET A 341 23.22 -0.70 -13.11
CA MET A 341 22.52 0.56 -12.85
C MET A 341 22.13 0.69 -11.37
N ALA A 342 21.55 -0.37 -10.78
CA ALA A 342 21.14 -0.38 -9.38
C ALA A 342 22.34 -0.25 -8.42
N VAL A 343 23.45 -0.95 -8.70
CA VAL A 343 24.67 -0.84 -7.90
C VAL A 343 25.26 0.57 -7.97
N ARG A 344 25.32 1.17 -9.16
CA ARG A 344 25.80 2.56 -9.31
C ARG A 344 24.92 3.54 -8.53
N ALA A 345 23.60 3.38 -8.59
CA ALA A 345 22.67 4.20 -7.81
C ALA A 345 22.90 4.03 -6.29
N TYR A 346 23.10 2.80 -5.82
CA TYR A 346 23.42 2.55 -4.41
C TYR A 346 24.72 3.22 -3.96
N ASP A 347 25.76 3.19 -4.80
CA ASP A 347 27.04 3.84 -4.51
C ASP A 347 26.89 5.36 -4.40
N LEU A 348 26.13 5.98 -5.31
CA LEU A 348 25.82 7.41 -5.27
C LEU A 348 25.03 7.80 -4.01
N ARG A 349 24.10 6.95 -3.55
CA ARG A 349 23.42 7.14 -2.26
C ARG A 349 24.40 7.15 -1.09
N GLY A 350 25.43 6.30 -1.13
CA GLY A 350 26.50 6.31 -0.14
C GLY A 350 27.20 7.67 -0.08
N SER A 351 27.66 8.18 -1.23
CA SER A 351 28.26 9.52 -1.32
C SER A 351 27.33 10.59 -0.79
N LEU A 352 26.08 10.64 -1.26
CA LEU A 352 25.09 11.63 -0.85
C LEU A 352 24.86 11.69 0.67
N LEU A 353 24.82 10.53 1.34
CA LEU A 353 24.57 10.48 2.78
C LEU A 353 25.81 10.83 3.61
N HIS A 354 27.01 10.59 3.09
CA HIS A 354 28.26 10.93 3.79
C HIS A 354 28.66 12.39 3.57
N THR A 355 28.50 12.93 2.37
CA THR A 355 28.89 14.31 2.03
C THR A 355 27.74 15.31 2.14
N GLY A 356 26.50 14.83 2.23
CA GLY A 356 25.28 15.64 2.21
C GLY A 356 24.90 16.18 0.82
N THR A 357 25.74 16.01 -0.21
CA THR A 357 25.53 16.60 -1.54
C THR A 357 26.05 15.71 -2.67
N LEU A 358 25.42 15.84 -3.84
CA LEU A 358 25.89 15.29 -5.14
C LEU A 358 25.84 16.41 -6.17
N ALA A 359 26.68 16.34 -7.20
CA ALA A 359 26.54 17.26 -8.31
C ALA A 359 25.16 17.07 -8.98
N PRO A 360 24.49 18.15 -9.45
CA PRO A 360 23.13 18.04 -10.00
C PRO A 360 22.99 17.02 -11.15
N THR A 361 24.02 16.91 -12.00
CA THR A 361 24.07 15.93 -13.09
C THR A 361 24.20 14.50 -12.57
N GLU A 362 25.05 14.25 -11.59
CA GLU A 362 25.21 12.93 -10.96
C GLU A 362 23.93 12.48 -10.26
N LEU A 363 23.24 13.39 -9.57
CA LEU A 363 21.96 13.10 -8.93
C LEU A 363 20.88 12.78 -9.97
N SER A 364 20.80 13.55 -11.05
CA SER A 364 19.85 13.30 -12.15
C SER A 364 20.12 11.96 -12.84
N ASP A 365 21.37 11.66 -13.17
CA ASP A 365 21.77 10.40 -13.79
C ASP A 365 21.56 9.21 -12.86
N GLY A 366 21.90 9.37 -11.58
CA GLY A 366 21.69 8.38 -10.53
C GLY A 366 20.21 8.08 -10.34
N HIS A 367 19.36 9.11 -10.32
CA HIS A 367 17.92 8.97 -10.29
C HIS A 367 17.38 8.24 -11.52
N GLY A 368 17.79 8.63 -12.73
CA GLY A 368 17.36 7.97 -13.97
C GLY A 368 17.75 6.49 -14.00
N ALA A 369 18.97 6.16 -13.58
CA ALA A 369 19.46 4.79 -13.48
C ALA A 369 18.69 3.98 -12.42
N ALA A 370 18.45 4.57 -11.24
CA ALA A 370 17.69 3.93 -10.16
C ALA A 370 16.24 3.65 -10.60
N LEU A 371 15.57 4.62 -11.21
CA LEU A 371 14.20 4.50 -11.69
C LEU A 371 14.06 3.40 -12.74
N LYS A 372 14.95 3.40 -13.74
CA LYS A 372 14.96 2.39 -14.80
C LYS A 372 15.22 1.00 -14.21
N ALA A 373 16.25 0.87 -13.37
CA ALA A 373 16.60 -0.41 -12.78
C ALA A 373 15.46 -0.96 -11.91
N LEU A 374 14.89 -0.11 -11.05
CA LEU A 374 13.82 -0.50 -10.15
C LEU A 374 12.56 -0.91 -10.91
N ARG A 375 12.15 -0.16 -11.94
CA ARG A 375 10.99 -0.53 -12.75
C ARG A 375 11.15 -1.91 -13.37
N THR A 376 12.32 -2.20 -13.94
CA THR A 376 12.62 -3.52 -14.52
C THR A 376 12.56 -4.63 -13.45
N VAL A 377 13.09 -4.40 -12.25
CA VAL A 377 13.05 -5.37 -11.15
C VAL A 377 11.64 -5.59 -10.63
N LEU A 378 10.83 -4.53 -10.49
CA LEU A 378 9.44 -4.64 -10.04
C LEU A 378 8.60 -5.40 -11.07
N LEU A 379 8.74 -5.09 -12.38
CA LEU A 379 8.08 -5.87 -13.44
C LEU A 379 8.48 -7.35 -13.38
N ALA A 380 9.78 -7.63 -13.24
CA ALA A 380 10.28 -8.99 -13.14
C ALA A 380 9.75 -9.72 -11.89
N SER A 381 9.50 -9.00 -10.80
CA SER A 381 8.88 -9.53 -9.58
C SER A 381 7.41 -9.95 -9.80
N PHE A 382 6.74 -9.38 -10.81
CA PHE A 382 5.43 -9.86 -11.30
C PHE A 382 5.56 -10.98 -12.36
N GLY A 383 6.77 -11.41 -12.73
CA GLY A 383 6.99 -12.36 -13.82
C GLY A 383 6.92 -11.73 -15.22
N VAL A 384 7.07 -10.40 -15.30
CA VAL A 384 6.88 -9.61 -16.52
C VAL A 384 8.21 -8.96 -16.94
N SER A 385 8.50 -8.90 -18.24
CA SER A 385 9.67 -8.18 -18.78
C SER A 385 9.28 -6.84 -19.42
N GLU A 386 10.25 -5.94 -19.64
CA GLU A 386 10.01 -4.66 -20.35
C GLU A 386 9.44 -4.86 -21.76
N ARG A 387 9.79 -5.97 -22.43
CA ARG A 387 9.24 -6.33 -23.76
C ARG A 387 7.75 -6.61 -23.72
N TRP A 388 7.20 -6.95 -22.55
CA TRP A 388 5.77 -7.04 -22.37
C TRP A 388 5.15 -5.66 -22.56
N VAL A 389 5.67 -4.61 -21.90
CA VAL A 389 5.10 -3.24 -21.93
C VAL A 389 4.85 -2.69 -23.34
N GLY A 390 5.69 -3.04 -24.33
CA GLY A 390 5.59 -2.56 -25.71
C GLY A 390 4.71 -3.39 -26.66
N LYS A 391 4.15 -4.51 -26.22
CA LYS A 391 3.13 -5.30 -26.94
C LYS A 391 1.77 -5.02 -26.35
#